data_AF-A0AAU7LNB3-F1
#
_entry.id   AF-A0AAU7LNB3-F1
#
_cell.length_a   1.000
_cell.length_b   1.000
_cell.length_c   1.000
_cell.angle_alpha   90.00
_cell.angle_beta   90.00
_cell.angle_gamma   90.00
#
_symmetry.space_group_name_H-M   'P 1'
#
loop_
_entity.id
_entity.type
_entity.pdbx_description
1 polymer ?
#
loop_
_entity_poly.entity_id
_entity_poly.type
_entity_poly.pdbx_seq_one_letter_code
_entity_poly.pdbx_strand_id
1 'polypeptide(L)'
;MNFPFMSNRPARLALLAVLALPAVAGIAPAQAALYPQLDPQPTTQAASPDTPVPPALYRSAFASLPAGVEQTSVDWKKANADVGQFKRGHADILKWEQEQAKAANPASSPAPAPTR
;
A
#
# COMPACT_ATOMS: atom_id res chain seq x y z
N MET A 1 31.77 68.83 -11.73
CA MET A 1 32.83 69.45 -10.89
C MET A 1 32.77 68.89 -9.49
N ASN A 2 33.93 68.84 -8.85
CA ASN A 2 34.25 68.11 -7.62
C ASN A 2 34.11 69.02 -6.37
N PHE A 3 33.91 68.38 -5.20
CA PHE A 3 34.23 68.84 -3.83
C PHE A 3 33.26 69.81 -3.09
N PRO A 4 33.38 69.94 -1.76
CA PRO A 4 32.71 69.11 -0.73
C PRO A 4 32.16 70.01 0.41
N PHE A 5 31.65 69.47 1.52
CA PHE A 5 31.68 70.14 2.84
C PHE A 5 31.38 69.06 3.90
N MET A 6 32.41 68.50 4.56
CA MET A 6 32.88 68.88 5.91
C MET A 6 31.71 69.11 6.88
N SER A 7 31.38 68.07 7.64
CA SER A 7 31.84 67.89 9.04
C SER A 7 31.21 68.90 10.00
N ASN A 8 30.46 68.38 10.98
CA ASN A 8 30.83 68.48 12.39
C ASN A 8 29.73 67.92 13.28
N ARG A 9 30.08 66.91 14.08
CA ARG A 9 29.35 66.54 15.28
C ARG A 9 29.89 67.38 16.45
N PRO A 10 29.02 67.94 17.29
CA PRO A 10 29.17 67.72 18.72
C PRO A 10 27.80 67.51 19.39
N ALA A 11 27.53 66.36 20.00
CA ALA A 11 27.87 66.04 21.38
C ALA A 11 27.05 66.83 22.41
N ARG A 12 26.29 66.09 23.25
CA ARG A 12 25.97 66.27 24.69
C ARG A 12 24.55 65.73 24.95
N LEU A 13 24.44 64.55 25.57
CA LEU A 13 24.36 64.31 27.03
C LEU A 13 23.17 65.02 27.69
N ALA A 14 22.08 64.26 27.89
CA ALA A 14 21.25 64.23 29.09
C ALA A 14 20.18 63.13 28.88
N LEU A 15 20.27 61.96 29.50
CA LEU A 15 19.94 61.63 30.91
C LEU A 15 18.44 61.30 31.10
N LEU A 16 18.21 60.01 31.37
CA LEU A 16 17.18 59.37 32.22
C LEU A 16 15.68 59.62 31.94
N ALA A 17 14.95 58.53 31.63
CA ALA A 17 14.09 57.80 32.57
C ALA A 17 12.95 57.09 31.81
N VAL A 18 13.00 55.76 31.67
CA VAL A 18 12.27 54.75 32.48
C VAL A 18 10.85 54.45 31.92
N LEU A 19 10.56 53.14 31.83
CA LEU A 19 9.26 52.46 31.68
C LEU A 19 8.64 52.35 30.27
N ALA A 20 8.85 51.21 29.61
CA ALA A 20 7.83 50.16 29.41
C ALA A 20 8.25 49.18 28.28
N LEU A 21 8.61 47.94 28.64
CA LEU A 21 8.41 46.75 27.78
C LEU A 21 6.94 46.28 27.96
N PRO A 22 6.32 45.45 27.09
CA PRO A 22 6.84 44.56 26.03
C PRO A 22 6.08 44.80 24.68
N ALA A 23 6.17 44.09 23.56
CA ALA A 23 6.61 42.75 23.24
C ALA A 23 7.09 42.76 21.78
N VAL A 24 8.29 42.25 21.57
CA VAL A 24 8.82 41.92 20.26
C VAL A 24 8.16 40.64 19.78
N ALA A 25 7.59 40.74 18.59
CA ALA A 25 7.52 39.74 17.54
C ALA A 25 6.90 38.38 17.83
N GLY A 26 6.16 37.92 16.82
CA GLY A 26 6.08 36.50 16.55
C GLY A 26 4.69 36.10 16.15
N ILE A 27 4.37 36.35 14.88
CA ILE A 27 3.39 35.57 14.14
C ILE A 27 3.69 34.08 14.43
N ALA A 28 2.69 33.38 14.98
CA ALA A 28 2.77 31.95 15.21
C ALA A 28 3.03 31.19 13.91
N PRO A 29 3.96 30.23 13.88
CA PRO A 29 3.79 29.04 13.07
C PRO A 29 3.02 28.00 13.88
N ALA A 30 1.71 27.95 13.64
CA ALA A 30 0.88 26.79 13.94
C ALA A 30 1.35 25.62 13.07
N GLN A 31 2.37 24.89 13.53
CA GLN A 31 2.82 23.66 12.87
C GLN A 31 3.58 22.78 13.88
N ALA A 32 2.81 22.05 14.67
CA ALA A 32 3.29 20.89 15.42
C ALA A 32 2.14 19.90 15.65
N ALA A 33 1.58 19.34 14.58
CA ALA A 33 0.79 18.11 14.67
C ALA A 33 0.62 17.51 13.26
N LEU A 34 1.70 17.00 12.66
CA LEU A 34 1.60 16.31 11.37
C LEU A 34 1.25 14.83 11.49
N TYR A 35 1.19 14.25 12.70
CA TYR A 35 0.73 12.88 12.91
C TYR A 35 0.03 12.75 14.27
N PRO A 36 -1.05 11.95 14.39
CA PRO A 36 -1.52 11.52 15.69
C PRO A 36 -0.37 10.84 16.42
N GLN A 37 0.03 11.36 17.58
CA GLN A 37 0.95 10.64 18.45
C GLN A 37 0.19 9.42 18.97
N LEU A 38 0.55 8.23 18.48
CA LEU A 38 0.04 6.97 19.02
C LEU A 38 0.46 6.88 20.50
N ASP A 39 -0.45 6.42 21.35
CA ASP A 39 -0.11 6.08 22.72
C ASP A 39 1.00 5.00 22.69
N PRO A 40 2.18 5.24 23.30
CA PRO A 40 3.26 4.27 23.34
C PRO A 40 3.03 3.18 24.40
N GLN A 41 2.04 3.33 25.29
CA GLN A 41 1.81 2.41 26.39
C GLN A 41 1.40 1.00 25.92
N PRO A 42 0.52 0.83 24.91
CA PRO A 42 0.19 -0.48 24.35
C PRO A 42 1.38 -1.19 23.70
N THR A 43 2.26 -0.45 23.01
CA THR A 43 3.43 -1.04 22.34
C THR A 43 4.54 -1.41 23.32
N THR A 44 4.75 -0.59 24.35
CA THR A 44 5.67 -0.91 25.46
C THR A 44 5.18 -2.09 26.29
N GLN A 45 3.87 -2.20 26.53
CA GLN A 45 3.28 -3.38 27.15
C GLN A 45 3.45 -4.63 26.28
N ALA A 46 3.15 -4.56 24.98
CA ALA A 46 3.35 -5.69 24.07
C ALA A 46 4.81 -6.16 23.96
N ALA A 47 5.78 -5.28 24.22
CA ALA A 47 7.21 -5.58 24.21
C ALA A 47 7.74 -6.18 25.53
N SER A 48 6.96 -6.15 26.61
CA SER A 48 7.35 -6.75 27.88
C SER A 48 7.20 -8.28 27.83
N PRO A 49 8.22 -9.06 28.24
CA PRO A 49 8.15 -10.52 28.25
C PRO A 49 7.13 -11.06 29.26
N ASP A 50 6.78 -10.27 30.28
CA ASP A 50 5.82 -10.64 31.32
C ASP A 50 4.35 -10.38 30.91
N THR A 51 4.12 -9.83 29.72
CA THR A 51 2.78 -9.53 29.25
C THR A 51 2.00 -10.80 28.96
N PRO A 52 0.84 -11.03 29.63
CA PRO A 52 0.02 -12.22 29.38
C PRO A 52 -0.47 -12.24 27.94
N VAL A 53 -0.09 -13.28 27.18
CA VAL A 53 -0.57 -13.50 25.81
C VAL A 53 -1.73 -14.51 25.86
N PRO A 54 -2.90 -14.21 25.27
CA PRO A 54 -3.97 -15.19 25.12
C PRO A 54 -3.47 -16.44 24.37
N PRO A 55 -3.97 -17.64 24.71
CA PRO A 55 -3.57 -18.85 24.00
C PRO A 55 -3.93 -18.74 22.52
N ALA A 56 -2.99 -19.12 21.64
CA ALA A 56 -3.26 -19.20 20.21
C ALA A 56 -4.32 -20.29 19.95
N LEU A 57 -5.48 -19.91 19.44
CA LEU A 57 -6.51 -20.85 18.99
C LEU A 57 -6.09 -21.43 17.63
N TYR A 58 -5.29 -22.50 17.65
CA TYR A 58 -4.92 -23.19 16.43
C TYR A 58 -6.11 -24.00 15.89
N ARG A 59 -6.51 -23.70 14.65
CA ARG A 59 -7.46 -24.51 13.88
C ARG A 59 -6.81 -24.89 12.55
N SER A 60 -6.68 -26.18 12.31
CA SER A 60 -6.18 -26.68 11.02
C SER A 60 -7.15 -26.34 9.90
N ALA A 61 -6.63 -25.83 8.78
CA ALA A 61 -7.39 -25.66 7.55
C ALA A 61 -7.92 -27.01 6.99
N PHE A 62 -7.30 -28.11 7.41
CA PHE A 62 -7.70 -29.48 7.03
C PHE A 62 -8.68 -30.12 8.02
N ALA A 63 -9.04 -29.44 9.12
CA ALA A 63 -9.90 -30.02 10.15
C ALA A 63 -11.29 -30.43 9.63
N SER A 64 -11.74 -29.84 8.54
CA SER A 64 -13.03 -30.14 7.89
C SER A 64 -12.89 -30.96 6.60
N LEU A 65 -11.67 -31.37 6.22
CA LEU A 65 -11.45 -32.14 5.01
C LEU A 65 -11.53 -33.64 5.32
N PRO A 66 -12.02 -34.46 4.37
CA PRO A 66 -11.98 -35.92 4.51
C PRO A 66 -10.55 -36.38 4.79
N ALA A 67 -10.35 -37.10 5.89
CA ALA A 67 -9.08 -37.72 6.20
C ALA A 67 -8.92 -38.96 5.31
N GLY A 68 -7.85 -39.02 4.53
CA GLY A 68 -7.56 -40.16 3.66
C GLY A 68 -6.41 -39.91 2.70
N VAL A 69 -5.84 -40.99 2.19
CA VAL A 69 -4.95 -40.94 1.02
C VAL A 69 -5.85 -40.87 -0.21
N GLU A 70 -5.56 -39.95 -1.13
CA GLU A 70 -6.21 -39.88 -2.44
C GLU A 70 -6.24 -41.28 -3.08
N GLN A 71 -7.44 -41.82 -3.30
CA GLN A 71 -7.60 -43.19 -3.84
C GLN A 71 -7.33 -43.24 -5.36
N THR A 72 -7.37 -42.09 -6.01
CA THR A 72 -7.16 -41.97 -7.45
C THR A 72 -5.72 -41.55 -7.71
N SER A 73 -4.95 -42.45 -8.33
CA SER A 73 -3.65 -42.08 -8.90
C SER A 73 -3.87 -41.44 -10.28
N VAL A 74 -3.49 -40.18 -10.42
CA VAL A 74 -3.47 -39.49 -11.72
C VAL A 74 -2.07 -39.62 -12.31
N ASP A 75 -1.98 -39.91 -13.61
CA ASP A 75 -0.71 -39.86 -14.33
C ASP A 75 -0.21 -38.41 -14.41
N TRP A 76 0.68 -38.06 -13.48
CA TRP A 76 1.26 -36.72 -13.36
C TRP A 76 2.00 -36.29 -14.63
N LYS A 77 2.60 -37.23 -15.36
CA LYS A 77 3.36 -36.93 -16.57
C LYS A 77 2.42 -36.54 -17.69
N LYS A 78 1.31 -37.27 -17.83
CA LYS A 78 0.25 -36.92 -18.77
C LYS A 78 -0.37 -35.56 -18.43
N ALA A 79 -0.74 -35.34 -17.17
CA ALA A 79 -1.32 -34.07 -16.74
C ALA A 79 -0.41 -32.87 -17.07
N ASN A 80 0.90 -33.01 -16.82
CA ASN A 80 1.88 -31.98 -17.16
C ASN A 80 2.05 -31.81 -18.67
N ALA A 81 2.01 -32.89 -19.44
CA ALA A 81 2.08 -32.83 -20.90
C ALA A 81 0.86 -32.09 -21.47
N ASP A 82 -0.33 -32.32 -20.92
CA ASP A 82 -1.58 -31.68 -21.32
C ASP A 82 -1.54 -30.17 -21.03
N VAL A 83 -1.08 -29.75 -19.84
CA VAL A 83 -0.84 -28.31 -19.53
C VAL A 83 0.23 -27.72 -20.47
N GLY A 84 1.23 -28.50 -20.84
CA GLY A 84 2.30 -28.09 -21.74
C GLY A 84 1.91 -27.93 -23.21
N GLN A 85 0.67 -28.24 -23.61
CA GLN A 85 0.21 -28.09 -25.02
C GLN A 85 0.00 -26.62 -25.41
N PHE A 86 -0.26 -25.74 -24.45
CA PHE A 86 -0.49 -24.31 -24.68
C PHE A 86 0.82 -23.52 -24.90
N LYS A 87 1.48 -23.74 -26.04
CA LYS A 87 2.82 -23.18 -26.35
C LYS A 87 2.83 -21.65 -26.44
N ARG A 88 1.73 -21.04 -26.88
CA ARG A 88 1.58 -19.58 -27.00
C ARG A 88 0.91 -18.96 -25.77
N GLY A 89 0.71 -19.74 -24.70
CA GLY A 89 0.09 -19.30 -23.45
C GLY A 89 -1.34 -18.82 -23.65
N HIS A 90 -1.62 -17.55 -23.31
CA HIS A 90 -2.97 -16.99 -23.24
C HIS A 90 -3.75 -17.09 -24.57
N ALA A 91 -3.10 -16.94 -25.72
CA ALA A 91 -3.79 -17.05 -27.01
C ALA A 91 -4.35 -18.45 -27.27
N ASP A 92 -3.60 -19.50 -26.89
CA ASP A 92 -4.05 -20.88 -27.05
C ASP A 92 -5.14 -21.23 -26.02
N ILE A 93 -5.06 -20.67 -24.81
CA ILE A 93 -6.09 -20.81 -23.78
C ILE A 93 -7.41 -20.21 -24.26
N LEU A 94 -7.42 -18.97 -24.76
CA LEU A 94 -8.64 -18.32 -25.25
C LEU A 94 -9.28 -19.10 -26.39
N LYS A 95 -8.47 -19.64 -27.31
CA LYS A 95 -8.96 -20.49 -28.38
C LYS A 95 -9.59 -21.78 -27.83
N TRP A 96 -8.91 -22.44 -26.90
CA TRP A 96 -9.40 -23.66 -26.25
C TRP A 96 -10.71 -23.40 -25.50
N GLU A 97 -10.83 -22.31 -24.76
CA GLU A 97 -12.08 -21.93 -24.07
C GLU A 97 -13.22 -21.70 -25.07
N GLN A 98 -12.96 -21.03 -26.19
CA GLN A 98 -13.96 -20.83 -27.25
C GLN A 98 -14.42 -22.15 -27.86
N GLU A 99 -13.50 -23.09 -28.11
CA GLU A 99 -13.82 -24.43 -28.61
C GLU A 99 -14.64 -25.24 -27.59
N GLN A 100 -14.27 -25.19 -26.32
CA GLN A 100 -15.01 -25.83 -25.22
C GLN A 100 -16.42 -25.25 -25.05
N ALA A 101 -16.55 -23.92 -25.16
CA ALA A 101 -17.85 -23.24 -25.10
C ALA A 101 -18.77 -23.65 -26.26
N LYS A 102 -18.21 -23.86 -27.47
CA LYS A 102 -18.95 -24.39 -28.63
C LYS A 102 -19.34 -25.85 -28.45
N ALA A 103 -18.45 -26.68 -27.92
CA ALA A 103 -18.74 -28.08 -27.64
C ALA A 103 -19.83 -28.26 -26.56
N ALA A 104 -19.85 -27.37 -25.57
CA ALA A 104 -20.87 -27.34 -24.52
C ALA A 104 -22.26 -26.89 -25.04
N ASN A 105 -22.32 -26.12 -26.14
CA ASN A 105 -23.56 -25.64 -26.74
C ASN A 105 -23.56 -25.87 -28.27
N PRO A 106 -23.90 -27.07 -28.75
CA PRO A 106 -23.84 -27.43 -30.17
C PRO A 106 -24.86 -26.70 -31.06
N ALA A 107 -25.83 -25.97 -30.47
CA ALA A 107 -26.85 -25.22 -31.20
C ALA A 107 -26.36 -23.90 -31.86
N SER A 108 -25.10 -23.49 -31.62
CA SER A 108 -24.52 -22.25 -32.15
C SER A 108 -23.62 -22.48 -33.36
N SER A 109 -23.91 -23.49 -34.19
CA SER A 109 -23.24 -23.65 -35.49
C SER A 109 -23.92 -22.73 -36.52
N PRO A 110 -23.20 -21.84 -37.22
CA PRO A 110 -23.80 -21.00 -38.25
C PRO A 110 -24.36 -21.91 -39.35
N ALA A 111 -25.64 -21.76 -39.67
CA ALA A 111 -26.24 -22.42 -40.82
C ALA A 111 -25.47 -21.99 -42.09
N PRO A 112 -25.17 -22.92 -43.02
CA PRO A 112 -24.51 -22.57 -44.27
C PRO A 112 -25.37 -21.55 -45.04
N ALA A 113 -24.73 -20.51 -45.56
CA ALA A 113 -25.39 -19.44 -46.31
C ALA A 113 -26.08 -20.02 -47.57
N PRO A 114 -27.31 -19.58 -47.90
CA PRO A 114 -27.99 -20.05 -49.10
C PRO A 114 -27.24 -19.59 -50.35
N THR A 115 -26.85 -20.56 -51.17
CA THR A 115 -26.28 -20.35 -52.51
C THR A 115 -27.31 -19.64 -53.39
N ARG A 116 -26.92 -18.52 -54.00
CA ARG A 116 -27.70 -17.84 -55.03
C ARG A 116 -26.96 -17.95 -56.36
#